data_AF-A0AAD3N0P3-F1
#
_entry.id   AF-A0AAD3N0P3-F1
#
_cell.length_a   1.000
_cell.length_b   1.000
_cell.length_c   1.000
_cell.angle_alpha   90.00
_cell.angle_beta   90.00
_cell.angle_gamma   90.00
#
_symmetry.space_group_name_H-M   'P 1'
#
loop_
_entity.id
_entity.type
_entity.pdbx_description
1 polymer ?
#
loop_
_entity_poly.entity_id
_entity_poly.type
_entity_poly.pdbx_seq_one_letter_code
_entity_poly.pdbx_strand_id
1 'polypeptide(L)' 'MSDRSAPGCRLRLDWVYGYRGHQCRNNLYYTAGKEVVYFVAGVGVVYNTREHSQRFYLGHNDDIIR' A
#
# COMPACT_ATOMS: atom_id res chain seq x y z
N MET A 1 10.89 18.81 33.29
CA MET A 1 11.26 17.54 32.61
C MET A 1 10.27 17.33 31.48
N SER A 2 10.73 17.05 30.25
CA SER A 2 9.83 16.70 29.15
C SER A 2 9.21 15.33 29.42
N ASP A 3 7.89 15.23 29.36
CA ASP A 3 7.19 13.94 29.34
C ASP A 3 7.70 13.12 28.13
N ARG A 4 7.88 11.81 28.35
CA ARG A 4 8.36 10.82 27.35
C ARG A 4 7.28 9.78 27.03
N SER A 5 6.04 10.00 27.47
CA SER A 5 4.91 9.16 27.13
C SER A 5 4.68 9.12 25.62
N ALA A 6 4.10 8.02 25.14
CA ALA A 6 3.76 7.88 23.73
C ALA A 6 2.66 8.91 23.35
N PRO A 7 2.66 9.44 22.12
CA PRO A 7 1.59 10.29 21.65
C PRO A 7 0.22 9.61 21.78
N GLY A 8 -0.81 10.36 22.16
CA GLY A 8 -2.18 9.85 22.25
C GLY A 8 -2.85 9.56 20.91
N CYS A 9 -2.15 9.73 19.79
CA CYS A 9 -2.65 9.54 18.43
C CYS A 9 -1.84 8.48 17.68
N ARG A 10 -2.42 7.98 16.58
CA ARG A 10 -1.79 6.98 15.71
C ARG A 10 -1.83 7.45 14.26
N LEU A 11 -0.82 7.06 13.51
CA LEU A 11 -0.79 7.24 12.07
C LEU A 11 -1.55 6.11 11.38
N ARG A 12 -2.19 6.43 10.27
CA ARG A 12 -2.78 5.47 9.34
C ARG A 12 -2.23 5.77 7.95
N LEU A 13 -1.84 4.74 7.22
CA LEU A 13 -1.45 4.88 5.83
C LEU A 13 -2.64 5.42 5.04
N ASP A 14 -2.42 6.54 4.35
CA ASP A 14 -3.45 7.24 3.59
C ASP A 14 -3.32 6.97 2.08
N TRP A 15 -2.09 7.07 1.56
CA TRP A 15 -1.82 6.86 0.16
C TRP A 15 -0.42 6.30 -0.08
N VAL A 16 -0.29 5.45 -1.10
CA VAL A 16 0.98 4.99 -1.65
C VAL A 16 1.14 5.57 -3.05
N TYR A 17 2.21 6.35 -3.22
CA TYR A 17 2.61 6.91 -4.51
C TYR A 17 3.66 6.02 -5.18
N GLY A 18 3.52 5.86 -6.50
CA GLY A 18 4.47 5.11 -7.33
C GLY A 18 3.98 3.70 -7.70
N TYR A 19 4.74 3.08 -8.60
CA TYR A 19 4.53 1.72 -9.09
C TYR A 19 5.88 1.09 -9.42
N ARG A 20 6.13 -0.13 -8.92
CA ARG A 20 7.39 -0.87 -9.14
C ARG A 20 7.42 -1.55 -10.52
N GLY A 21 7.39 -0.77 -11.59
CA GLY A 21 7.38 -1.30 -12.98
C GLY A 21 8.77 -1.63 -13.57
N HIS A 22 9.84 -1.05 -13.03
CA HIS A 22 11.19 -1.21 -13.57
C HIS A 22 11.79 -2.59 -13.29
N GLN A 23 11.64 -3.08 -12.06
CA GLN A 23 12.31 -4.31 -11.58
C GLN A 23 11.38 -5.52 -11.46
N CYS A 24 10.06 -5.31 -11.45
CA CYS A 24 9.10 -6.39 -11.31
C CYS A 24 8.27 -6.55 -12.59
N ARG A 25 7.82 -7.78 -12.81
CA ARG A 25 6.87 -8.17 -13.86
C ARG A 25 5.71 -8.89 -13.20
N ASN A 26 4.59 -9.04 -13.91
CA ASN A 26 3.42 -9.78 -13.41
C ASN A 26 2.98 -9.30 -12.01
N ASN A 27 2.87 -7.98 -11.84
CA ASN A 27 2.55 -7.32 -10.58
C ASN A 27 1.46 -6.26 -10.73
N LEU A 28 0.69 -6.32 -11.81
CA LEU A 28 -0.44 -5.43 -12.07
C LEU A 28 -1.62 -6.26 -12.57
N TYR A 29 -2.72 -6.24 -11.82
CA TYR A 29 -3.90 -7.06 -12.08
C TYR A 29 -5.18 -6.25 -11.87
N TYR A 30 -6.29 -6.77 -12.39
CA TYR A 30 -7.63 -6.28 -12.07
C TYR A 30 -8.39 -7.30 -11.22
N THR A 31 -9.11 -6.83 -10.20
CA THR A 31 -10.09 -7.65 -9.49
C THR A 31 -11.35 -7.85 -10.33
N ALA A 32 -12.22 -8.78 -9.95
CA ALA A 32 -13.56 -8.91 -10.54
C ALA A 32 -14.39 -7.61 -10.40
N GLY A 33 -14.11 -6.80 -9.37
CA GLY A 33 -14.68 -5.47 -9.15
C GLY A 33 -14.06 -4.36 -9.99
N LYS A 34 -13.12 -4.68 -10.90
CA LYS A 34 -12.37 -3.72 -11.73
C LYS A 34 -11.49 -2.76 -10.92
N GLU A 35 -11.05 -3.17 -9.73
CA GLU A 35 -10.04 -2.44 -8.96
C GLU A 35 -8.64 -2.86 -9.44
N VAL A 36 -7.70 -1.91 -9.41
CA VAL A 36 -6.31 -2.14 -9.82
C VAL A 36 -5.53 -2.70 -8.64
N VAL A 37 -4.85 -3.82 -8.81
CA VAL A 37 -4.03 -4.46 -7.77
C VAL A 37 -2.57 -4.46 -8.18
N TYR A 38 -1.71 -3.93 -7.33
CA TYR A 38 -0.26 -3.90 -7.51
C TYR A 38 0.45 -3.81 -6.16
N PHE A 39 1.78 -3.75 -6.17
CA PHE A 39 2.55 -3.56 -4.95
C PHE A 39 3.68 -2.54 -5.13
N VAL A 40 4.05 -1.90 -4.01
CA VAL A 40 5.20 -1.01 -3.87
C VAL A 40 5.83 -1.28 -2.50
N ALA A 41 7.15 -1.45 -2.46
CA ALA A 41 7.85 -1.93 -1.26
C ALA A 41 7.19 -3.20 -0.69
N GLY A 42 6.96 -3.27 0.63
CA GLY A 42 6.22 -4.35 1.30
C GLY A 42 4.69 -4.21 1.29
N VAL A 43 4.12 -3.24 0.56
CA VAL A 43 2.68 -2.93 0.63
C VAL A 43 1.94 -3.44 -0.61
N GLY A 44 0.93 -4.28 -0.39
CA GLY A 44 -0.06 -4.60 -1.42
C GLY A 44 -1.11 -3.49 -1.51
N VAL A 45 -1.35 -2.98 -2.71
CA VAL A 45 -2.30 -1.88 -2.98
C VAL A 45 -3.45 -2.39 -3.81
N VAL A 46 -4.68 -2.14 -3.33
CA VAL A 46 -5.91 -2.28 -4.12
C VAL A 46 -6.48 -0.87 -4.33
N TYR A 47 -6.42 -0.39 -5.57
CA TYR A 47 -6.82 0.95 -5.95
C TYR A 47 -8.15 0.94 -6.71
N ASN A 48 -9.16 1.58 -6.13
CA ASN A 48 -10.42 1.86 -6.81
C ASN A 48 -10.31 3.21 -7.54
N THR A 49 -10.22 3.16 -8.86
CA THR A 49 -10.07 4.35 -9.72
C THR A 49 -11.33 5.21 -9.80
N ARG A 50 -12.51 4.66 -9.48
CA ARG A 50 -13.79 5.38 -9.54
C ARG A 50 -14.01 6.25 -8.31
N GLU A 51 -13.73 5.67 -7.14
CA GLU A 51 -13.87 6.34 -5.84
C GLU A 51 -12.61 7.09 -5.43
N HIS A 52 -11.52 6.90 -6.17
CA HIS A 52 -10.20 7.43 -5.85
C HIS A 52 -9.77 7.06 -4.43
N SER A 53 -9.85 5.77 -4.11
CA SER A 53 -9.55 5.23 -2.79
C SER A 53 -8.59 4.04 -2.87
N GLN A 54 -7.69 3.95 -1.89
CA GLN A 54 -6.74 2.84 -1.76
C GLN A 54 -7.03 2.00 -0.51
N ARG A 55 -6.93 0.69 -0.67
CA ARG A 55 -6.89 -0.28 0.43
C ARG A 55 -5.54 -0.97 0.44
N PHE A 56 -5.04 -1.25 1.63
CA PHE A 56 -3.67 -1.72 1.83
C PHE A 56 -3.64 -3.10 2.49
N TYR A 57 -2.76 -3.95 2.00
CA TYR A 57 -2.33 -5.17 2.67
C TYR A 57 -0.92 -4.98 3.23
N LEU A 58 -0.79 -5.05 4.56
CA LEU A 58 0.44 -4.78 5.33
C LEU A 58 1.00 -6.04 6.00
N GLY A 59 0.73 -7.22 5.43
CA GLY A 59 1.16 -8.50 6.01
C GLY A 59 2.64 -8.85 5.76
N HIS A 60 3.30 -8.16 4.83
CA HIS A 60 4.72 -8.38 4.55
C HIS A 60 5.59 -7.54 5.48
N ASN A 61 6.70 -8.13 5.93
CA ASN A 61 7.72 -7.51 6.77
C ASN A 61 8.94 -7.03 5.97
N ASP A 62 8.97 -7.29 4.66
CA ASP A 62 10.01 -6.87 3.71
C ASP A 62 9.37 -6.61 2.34
N ASP A 63 10.17 -6.20 1.36
CA ASP A 63 9.74 -5.96 -0.02
C ASP A 63 8.98 -7.15 -0.61
N ILE A 64 7.90 -6.87 -1.33
CA ILE A 64 7.25 -7.88 -2.18
C ILE A 64 8.13 -8.05 -3.42
N ILE A 65 8.73 -9.23 -3.56
CA ILE A 65 9.61 -9.61 -4.68
C ILE A 65 8.91 -10.75 -5.43
N ARG A 66 8.52 -10.49 -6.68
CA ARG A 66 8.02 -11.49 -7.62
C ARG A 66 8.68 -11.28 -8.98
#